data_AF-A0A8K0FXS6-F1
#
_entry.id   AF-A0A8K0FXS6-F1
#
_cell.length_a   1.000
_cell.length_b   1.000
_cell.length_c   1.000
_cell.angle_alpha   90.00
_cell.angle_beta   90.00
_cell.angle_gamma   90.00
#
_symmetry.space_group_name_H-M   'P 1'
#
loop_
_entity.id
_entity.type
_entity.pdbx_description
1 polymer ?
#
loop_
_entity_poly.entity_id
_entity_poly.type
_entity_poly.pdbx_seq_one_letter_code
_entity_poly.pdbx_strand_id
1 'polypeptide(L)'
;MPRYYKRIKYREFNPDDTRQAIIDVLDNNKSVRNGISPEIESALEVYLLKWSAMFYELTPKLVRRLAYDSSKSSENEITTTPKSGKTERKIFVTLEAIKPFPKAPARKEENKTGRKWGRCMIATDSPQKLLLEEKKKTIKENKTFAKKKEQVKRRCFQKESSDNENKEIVYHDHSSDDSLCFESDEERSATDVPRQRL
;
A
#
# COMPACT_ATOMS: atom_id res chain seq x y z
N MET A 1 23.21 15.46 -21.33
CA MET A 1 23.00 14.02 -21.07
C MET A 1 21.59 13.63 -21.51
N PRO A 2 21.40 13.10 -22.73
CA PRO A 2 20.08 12.71 -23.24
C PRO A 2 19.57 11.48 -22.49
N ARG A 3 18.33 11.51 -22.01
CA ARG A 3 17.68 10.34 -21.39
C ARG A 3 17.17 9.42 -22.50
N TYR A 4 17.87 8.31 -22.73
CA TYR A 4 17.40 7.25 -23.61
C TYR A 4 16.24 6.51 -22.94
N TYR A 5 15.01 6.79 -23.38
CA TYR A 5 13.86 5.97 -23.04
C TYR A 5 13.99 4.66 -23.82
N LYS A 6 14.15 3.53 -23.12
CA LYS A 6 14.10 2.21 -23.75
C LYS A 6 12.70 2.05 -24.37
N ARG A 7 12.64 1.95 -25.70
CA ARG A 7 11.41 1.65 -26.44
C ARG A 7 10.92 0.28 -25.98
N ILE A 8 9.87 0.25 -25.17
CA ILE A 8 9.22 -0.99 -24.74
C ILE A 8 8.70 -1.64 -26.03
N LYS A 9 9.22 -2.83 -26.36
CA LYS A 9 8.66 -3.61 -27.46
C LYS A 9 7.30 -4.09 -27.01
N TYR A 10 6.24 -3.57 -27.61
CA TYR A 10 4.90 -4.10 -27.41
C TYR A 10 4.91 -5.53 -27.94
N ARG A 11 4.74 -6.50 -27.03
CA ARG A 11 4.48 -7.90 -27.40
C ARG A 11 3.16 -7.89 -28.18
N GLU A 12 3.17 -8.46 -29.37
CA GLU A 12 1.96 -8.57 -30.19
C GLU A 12 0.85 -9.22 -29.38
N PHE A 13 -0.30 -8.56 -29.36
CA PHE A 13 -1.44 -8.98 -28.57
C PHE A 13 -2.14 -10.13 -29.28
N ASN A 14 -2.04 -11.35 -28.73
CA ASN A 14 -2.81 -12.49 -29.19
C ASN A 14 -4.16 -12.54 -28.45
N PRO A 15 -5.29 -12.47 -29.17
CA PRO A 15 -6.63 -12.51 -28.55
C PRO A 15 -6.92 -13.88 -27.90
N ASP A 16 -6.30 -14.95 -28.39
CA ASP A 16 -6.49 -16.30 -27.86
C ASP A 16 -5.86 -16.47 -26.47
N ASP A 17 -4.70 -15.84 -26.23
CA ASP A 17 -4.05 -15.82 -24.91
C ASP A 17 -4.95 -15.11 -23.87
N THR A 18 -5.67 -14.06 -24.30
CA THR A 18 -6.58 -13.32 -23.41
C THR A 18 -7.85 -14.11 -23.11
N ARG A 19 -8.39 -14.81 -24.11
CA ARG A 19 -9.52 -15.74 -23.92
C ARG A 19 -9.20 -16.81 -22.88
N GLN A 20 -8.05 -17.47 -23.02
CA GLN A 20 -7.68 -18.54 -22.10
C GLN A 20 -7.49 -18.02 -20.66
N ALA A 21 -6.84 -16.86 -20.50
CA ALA A 21 -6.67 -16.25 -19.18
C ALA A 21 -8.01 -15.87 -18.52
N ILE A 22 -9.01 -15.43 -19.32
CA ILE A 22 -10.35 -15.15 -18.81
C ILE A 22 -11.03 -16.44 -18.35
N ILE A 23 -10.98 -17.50 -19.16
CA ILE A 23 -11.54 -18.83 -18.84
C ILE A 23 -10.91 -19.37 -17.54
N ASP A 24 -9.59 -19.28 -17.38
CA ASP A 24 -8.91 -19.77 -16.19
C ASP A 24 -9.34 -19.03 -14.92
N VAL A 25 -9.49 -17.69 -14.99
CA VAL A 25 -10.00 -16.88 -13.86
C VAL A 25 -11.45 -17.26 -13.53
N LEU A 26 -12.25 -17.49 -14.57
CA LEU A 26 -13.64 -17.88 -14.47
C LEU A 26 -13.78 -19.27 -13.83
N ASP A 27 -12.93 -20.22 -14.19
CA ASP A 27 -12.97 -21.60 -13.69
C ASP A 27 -12.48 -21.73 -12.24
N ASN A 28 -11.49 -20.94 -11.84
CA ASN A 28 -11.00 -20.89 -10.46
C ASN A 28 -12.05 -20.41 -9.45
N ASN A 29 -13.12 -19.74 -9.92
CA ASN A 29 -14.20 -19.22 -9.07
C ASN A 29 -15.49 -20.04 -9.13
N LYS A 30 -15.46 -21.27 -9.64
CA LYS A 30 -16.66 -22.13 -9.81
C LYS A 30 -17.49 -22.31 -8.52
N SER A 31 -16.86 -22.31 -7.34
CA SER A 31 -17.57 -22.45 -6.05
C SER A 31 -18.47 -21.24 -5.72
N VAL A 32 -18.17 -20.05 -6.25
CA VAL A 32 -18.94 -18.81 -6.01
C VAL A 32 -20.12 -18.69 -6.98
N ARG A 33 -20.20 -19.54 -8.01
CA ARG A 33 -21.17 -19.45 -9.11
C ARG A 33 -22.54 -20.07 -8.85
N ASN A 34 -22.78 -20.60 -7.65
CA ASN A 34 -24.07 -21.17 -7.28
C ASN A 34 -25.15 -20.07 -7.22
N GLY A 35 -25.64 -19.63 -8.38
CA GLY A 35 -26.63 -18.56 -8.50
C GLY A 35 -26.63 -17.80 -9.84
N ILE A 36 -25.62 -17.95 -10.70
CA ILE A 36 -25.57 -17.21 -11.98
C ILE A 36 -26.09 -18.12 -13.12
N SER A 37 -27.06 -17.62 -13.89
CA SER A 37 -27.57 -18.31 -15.08
C SER A 37 -26.48 -18.38 -16.16
N PRO A 38 -26.33 -19.52 -16.90
CA PRO A 38 -25.35 -19.65 -17.97
C PRO A 38 -25.52 -18.60 -19.08
N GLU A 39 -26.74 -18.13 -19.31
CA GLU A 39 -27.01 -17.03 -20.25
C GLU A 39 -26.32 -15.74 -19.82
N ILE A 40 -26.35 -15.40 -18.53
CA ILE A 40 -25.70 -14.21 -17.97
C ILE A 40 -24.17 -14.35 -18.07
N GLU A 41 -23.64 -15.55 -17.85
CA GLU A 41 -22.20 -15.80 -17.99
C GLU A 41 -21.73 -15.60 -19.43
N SER A 42 -22.46 -16.13 -20.41
CA SER A 42 -22.13 -15.94 -21.84
C SER A 42 -22.19 -14.47 -22.26
N ALA A 43 -23.19 -13.72 -21.76
CA ALA A 43 -23.31 -12.29 -22.03
C ALA A 43 -22.15 -11.50 -21.40
N LEU A 44 -21.72 -11.87 -20.20
CA LEU A 44 -20.59 -11.26 -19.50
C LEU A 44 -19.26 -11.54 -20.23
N GLU A 45 -19.07 -12.75 -20.74
CA GLU A 45 -17.89 -13.13 -21.54
C GLU A 45 -17.75 -12.27 -22.79
N VAL A 46 -18.84 -12.14 -23.57
CA VAL A 46 -18.87 -11.30 -24.78
C VAL A 46 -18.58 -9.83 -24.45
N TYR A 47 -19.12 -9.34 -23.33
CA TYR A 47 -18.89 -7.98 -22.87
C TYR A 47 -17.43 -7.74 -22.49
N LEU A 48 -16.82 -8.66 -21.72
CA LEU A 48 -15.42 -8.57 -21.30
C LEU A 48 -14.46 -8.66 -22.48
N LEU A 49 -14.72 -9.53 -23.45
CA LEU A 49 -13.92 -9.63 -24.68
C LEU A 49 -14.00 -8.35 -25.51
N LYS A 50 -15.20 -7.79 -25.66
CA LYS A 50 -15.40 -6.51 -26.36
C LYS A 50 -14.68 -5.37 -25.64
N TRP A 51 -14.71 -5.36 -24.30
CA TRP A 51 -13.99 -4.37 -23.50
C TRP A 51 -12.47 -4.52 -23.58
N SER A 52 -11.93 -5.75 -23.55
CA SER A 52 -10.49 -5.96 -23.72
C SER A 52 -9.99 -5.49 -25.09
N ALA A 53 -10.84 -5.58 -26.11
CA ALA A 53 -10.54 -5.08 -27.45
C ALA A 53 -10.68 -3.56 -27.57
N MET A 54 -11.60 -2.92 -26.83
CA MET A 54 -11.78 -1.46 -26.86
C MET A 54 -10.72 -0.72 -26.05
N PHE A 55 -10.16 -1.34 -25.01
CA PHE A 55 -9.25 -0.67 -24.10
C PHE A 55 -7.78 -1.04 -24.33
N TYR A 56 -7.20 -0.48 -25.38
CA TYR A 56 -5.74 -0.47 -25.57
C TYR A 56 -4.98 0.35 -24.51
N GLU A 57 -5.66 0.96 -23.53
CA GLU A 57 -5.04 1.74 -22.46
C GLU A 57 -5.54 1.44 -21.03
N LEU A 58 -6.58 0.61 -20.84
CA LEU A 58 -6.96 0.24 -19.47
C LEU A 58 -6.09 -0.90 -18.97
N THR A 59 -5.26 -0.57 -17.98
CA THR A 59 -4.57 -1.58 -17.19
C THR A 59 -5.59 -2.53 -16.51
N PRO A 60 -5.24 -3.81 -16.26
CA PRO A 60 -6.10 -4.77 -15.54
C PRO A 60 -6.59 -4.28 -14.17
N LYS A 61 -5.94 -3.27 -13.58
CA LYS A 61 -6.37 -2.61 -12.34
C LYS A 61 -7.61 -1.73 -12.56
N LEU A 62 -7.67 -1.01 -13.68
CA LEU A 62 -8.82 -0.15 -14.01
C LEU A 62 -10.04 -0.98 -14.38
N VAL A 63 -9.85 -2.08 -15.12
CA VAL A 63 -10.94 -3.02 -15.43
C VAL A 63 -11.54 -3.64 -14.17
N ARG A 64 -10.69 -4.10 -13.23
CA ARG A 64 -11.15 -4.60 -11.91
C ARG A 64 -11.91 -3.55 -11.11
N ARG A 65 -11.46 -2.29 -11.14
CA ARG A 65 -12.13 -1.18 -10.46
C ARG A 65 -13.51 -0.89 -11.08
N LEU A 66 -13.60 -0.82 -12.40
CA LEU A 66 -14.85 -0.59 -13.10
C LEU A 66 -15.85 -1.74 -12.86
N ALA A 67 -15.40 -2.99 -12.88
CA ALA A 67 -16.26 -4.14 -12.56
C ALA A 67 -16.84 -4.04 -11.13
N TYR A 68 -16.03 -3.64 -10.15
CA TYR A 68 -16.46 -3.42 -8.77
C TYR A 68 -17.44 -2.25 -8.62
N ASP A 69 -17.17 -1.13 -9.29
CA ASP A 69 -18.04 0.05 -9.24
C ASP A 69 -19.40 -0.25 -9.90
N SER A 70 -19.41 -1.01 -11.00
CA SER A 70 -20.62 -1.49 -11.66
C SER A 70 -21.42 -2.44 -10.78
N SER A 71 -20.79 -3.43 -10.15
CA SER A 71 -21.51 -4.38 -9.27
C SER A 71 -22.17 -3.68 -8.09
N LYS A 72 -21.47 -2.69 -7.52
CA LYS A 72 -21.95 -1.90 -6.38
C LYS A 72 -23.09 -0.96 -6.75
N SER A 73 -23.12 -0.49 -8.00
CA SER A 73 -24.22 0.33 -8.51
C SER A 73 -25.46 -0.52 -8.79
N SER A 74 -25.29 -1.73 -9.33
CA SER A 74 -26.40 -2.63 -9.63
C SER A 74 -27.11 -3.21 -8.39
N GLU A 75 -26.41 -3.33 -7.27
CA GLU A 75 -26.98 -3.86 -6.01
C GLU A 75 -28.15 -3.00 -5.49
N ASN A 76 -28.26 -1.75 -5.95
CA ASN A 76 -29.34 -0.83 -5.58
C ASN A 76 -30.55 -0.85 -6.54
N GLU A 77 -30.44 -1.45 -7.73
CA GLU A 77 -31.47 -1.34 -8.78
C GLU A 77 -32.32 -2.62 -9.01
N ILE A 78 -31.95 -3.76 -8.42
CA ILE A 78 -32.62 -5.06 -8.71
C ILE A 78 -33.99 -5.22 -8.01
N THR A 79 -34.46 -4.26 -7.20
CA THR A 79 -35.77 -4.38 -6.51
C THR A 79 -36.93 -3.67 -7.21
N THR A 80 -36.70 -2.94 -8.30
CA THR A 80 -37.78 -2.19 -8.95
C THR A 80 -38.10 -2.75 -10.34
N THR A 81 -38.95 -3.76 -10.37
CA THR A 81 -39.77 -4.02 -11.57
C THR A 81 -40.59 -2.75 -11.89
N PRO A 82 -40.62 -2.28 -13.15
CA PRO A 82 -41.32 -1.05 -13.50
C PRO A 82 -42.83 -1.29 -13.55
N LYS A 83 -43.52 -1.13 -12.40
CA LYS A 83 -44.97 -0.89 -12.40
C LYS A 83 -45.21 0.61 -12.54
N SER A 84 -45.48 1.01 -13.78
CA SER A 84 -46.06 2.30 -14.14
C SER A 84 -47.37 2.53 -13.36
N GLY A 85 -47.29 3.26 -12.25
CA GLY A 85 -48.44 3.71 -11.49
C GLY A 85 -48.03 4.89 -10.62
N LYS A 86 -48.76 6.02 -10.74
CA LYS A 86 -48.54 7.24 -9.97
C LYS A 86 -48.56 6.92 -8.46
N THR A 87 -47.39 6.81 -7.85
CA THR A 87 -47.25 6.56 -6.41
C THR A 87 -47.16 7.89 -5.67
N GLU A 88 -48.16 8.13 -4.84
CA GLU A 88 -48.10 9.15 -3.79
C GLU A 88 -46.84 8.90 -2.95
N ARG A 89 -46.08 9.97 -2.72
CA ARG A 89 -44.82 9.93 -1.97
C ARG A 89 -45.13 9.60 -0.51
N LYS A 90 -45.23 8.32 -0.18
CA LYS A 90 -45.23 7.87 1.22
C LYS A 90 -43.90 8.27 1.83
N ILE A 91 -43.95 9.17 2.81
CA ILE A 91 -42.79 9.61 3.57
C ILE A 91 -42.28 8.38 4.32
N PHE A 92 -41.22 7.75 3.81
CA PHE A 92 -40.55 6.65 4.48
C PHE A 92 -39.79 7.22 5.67
N VAL A 93 -40.36 7.04 6.86
CA VAL A 93 -39.66 7.32 8.12
C VAL A 93 -38.80 6.11 8.45
N THR A 94 -37.48 6.25 8.36
CA THR A 94 -36.55 5.20 8.76
C THR A 94 -36.56 5.04 10.28
N LEU A 95 -36.29 3.83 10.77
CA LEU A 95 -36.20 3.57 12.22
C LEU A 95 -35.14 4.45 12.90
N GLU A 96 -34.09 4.83 12.17
CA GLU A 96 -33.07 5.78 12.62
C GLU A 96 -33.61 7.18 12.91
N ALA A 97 -34.69 7.60 12.22
CA ALA A 97 -35.37 8.88 12.47
C ALA A 97 -36.23 8.85 13.74
N ILE A 98 -36.70 7.67 14.16
CA ILE A 98 -37.52 7.49 15.37
C ILE A 98 -36.64 7.33 16.61
N LYS A 99 -35.47 6.71 16.45
CA LYS A 99 -34.57 6.42 17.56
C LYS A 99 -33.11 6.64 17.14
N PRO A 100 -32.64 7.91 17.11
CA PRO A 100 -31.25 8.17 16.76
C PRO A 100 -30.34 7.44 17.75
N PHE A 101 -29.36 6.72 17.22
CA PHE A 101 -28.38 6.02 18.06
C PHE A 101 -27.65 7.03 18.95
N PRO A 102 -27.35 6.68 20.21
CA PRO A 102 -26.52 7.52 21.05
C PRO A 102 -25.20 7.79 20.34
N LYS A 103 -24.84 9.06 20.22
CA LYS A 103 -23.62 9.46 19.51
C LYS A 103 -22.42 8.87 20.24
N ALA A 104 -21.55 8.19 19.49
CA ALA A 104 -20.36 7.59 20.07
C ALA A 104 -19.51 8.66 20.80
N PRO A 105 -18.90 8.32 21.96
CA PRO A 105 -18.03 9.25 22.66
C PRO A 105 -16.82 9.62 21.79
N ALA A 106 -16.23 10.79 22.06
CA ALA A 106 -15.02 11.21 21.36
C ALA A 106 -13.92 10.14 21.48
N ARG A 107 -13.27 9.83 20.35
CA ARG A 107 -12.17 8.87 20.33
C ARG A 107 -11.01 9.47 21.14
N LYS A 108 -10.51 8.74 22.13
CA LYS A 108 -9.36 9.18 22.94
C LYS A 108 -8.19 9.56 22.01
N GLU A 109 -7.71 10.79 22.12
CA GLU A 109 -6.62 11.30 21.28
C GLU A 109 -5.23 10.79 21.69
N GLU A 110 -5.17 10.02 22.79
CA GLU A 110 -3.93 9.60 23.45
C GLU A 110 -3.01 8.75 22.56
N ASN A 111 -3.52 8.16 21.47
CA ASN A 111 -2.74 7.34 20.53
C ASN A 111 -2.66 7.94 19.11
N LYS A 112 -2.52 9.26 18.98
CA LYS A 112 -2.19 9.93 17.70
C LYS A 112 -0.76 9.65 17.21
N THR A 113 -0.02 8.74 17.83
CA THR A 113 1.17 8.12 17.23
C THR A 113 0.72 7.15 16.14
N GLY A 114 0.36 7.72 14.99
CA GLY A 114 0.07 6.94 13.79
C GLY A 114 1.19 5.94 13.50
N ARG A 115 0.85 4.86 12.79
CA ARG A 115 1.83 3.88 12.31
C ARG A 115 2.96 4.63 11.59
N LYS A 116 4.20 4.47 12.05
CA LYS A 116 5.38 5.12 11.43
C LYS A 116 5.43 4.78 9.94
N TRP A 117 5.20 5.77 9.09
CA TRP A 117 5.24 5.63 7.64
C TRP A 117 6.66 5.16 7.25
N GLY A 118 6.78 4.00 6.57
CA GLY A 118 8.05 3.57 5.97
C GLY A 118 8.69 2.27 6.50
N ARG A 119 8.13 1.58 7.51
CA ARG A 119 8.66 0.26 7.95
C ARG A 119 8.27 -0.93 7.06
N CYS A 120 7.40 -0.74 6.07
CA CYS A 120 6.91 -1.82 5.19
C CYS A 120 7.51 -1.77 3.78
N MET A 121 8.68 -1.18 3.60
CA MET A 121 9.33 -1.14 2.30
C MET A 121 10.07 -2.48 2.09
N ILE A 122 9.48 -3.38 1.32
CA ILE A 122 10.10 -4.65 0.92
C ILE A 122 11.35 -4.31 0.10
N ALA A 123 12.52 -4.46 0.71
CA ALA A 123 13.79 -4.12 0.11
C ALA A 123 14.26 -5.27 -0.78
N THR A 124 13.58 -5.47 -1.91
CA THR A 124 14.06 -6.33 -3.00
C THR A 124 15.49 -5.93 -3.38
N ASP A 125 16.41 -6.90 -3.48
CA ASP A 125 17.80 -6.69 -3.90
C ASP A 125 17.87 -6.24 -5.36
N SER A 126 17.60 -4.96 -5.56
CA SER A 126 17.96 -4.26 -6.79
C SER A 126 19.41 -3.76 -6.64
N PRO A 127 20.25 -3.81 -7.69
CA PRO A 127 21.58 -3.17 -7.65
C PRO A 127 21.50 -1.66 -7.33
N GLN A 128 20.34 -1.02 -7.52
CA GLN A 128 20.10 0.36 -7.08
C GLN A 128 20.02 0.51 -5.56
N LYS A 129 19.71 -0.55 -4.81
CA LYS A 129 19.63 -0.55 -3.34
C LYS A 129 21.01 -0.33 -2.71
N LEU A 130 22.05 -1.02 -3.21
CA LEU A 130 23.43 -0.85 -2.74
C LEU A 130 23.90 0.61 -2.86
N LEU A 131 23.66 1.22 -4.02
CA LEU A 131 24.00 2.63 -4.26
C LEU A 131 23.25 3.59 -3.33
N LEU A 132 22.00 3.28 -2.97
CA LEU A 132 21.21 4.10 -2.04
C LEU A 132 21.67 3.92 -0.58
N GLU A 133 22.11 2.73 -0.20
CA GLU A 133 22.66 2.47 1.14
C GLU A 133 24.02 3.15 1.34
N GLU A 134 24.91 3.08 0.36
CA GLU A 134 26.20 3.80 0.38
C GLU A 134 25.99 5.32 0.48
N LYS A 135 25.06 5.87 -0.31
CA LYS A 135 24.67 7.29 -0.21
C LYS A 135 24.12 7.64 1.18
N LYS A 136 23.33 6.77 1.80
CA LYS A 136 22.82 7.00 3.16
C LYS A 136 23.94 6.93 4.20
N LYS A 137 24.90 6.01 4.07
CA LYS A 137 26.06 5.89 4.97
C LYS A 137 26.92 7.15 4.94
N THR A 138 27.30 7.60 3.74
CA THR A 138 28.08 8.85 3.53
C THR A 138 27.37 10.09 4.09
N ILE A 139 26.05 10.21 3.92
CA ILE A 139 25.28 11.31 4.53
C ILE A 139 25.31 11.26 6.07
N LYS A 140 25.23 10.06 6.66
CA LYS A 140 25.29 9.91 8.14
C LYS A 140 26.66 10.27 8.67
N GLU A 141 27.73 9.81 8.03
CA GLU A 141 29.11 10.14 8.40
C GLU A 141 29.36 11.66 8.30
N ASN A 142 28.97 12.31 7.21
CA ASN A 142 29.12 13.75 7.05
C ASN A 142 28.40 14.55 8.17
N LYS A 143 27.23 14.08 8.62
CA LYS A 143 26.51 14.69 9.76
C LYS A 143 27.23 14.51 11.09
N THR A 144 27.85 13.35 11.34
CA THR A 144 28.61 13.14 12.58
C THR A 144 29.89 13.95 12.59
N PHE A 145 30.59 14.07 11.45
CA PHE A 145 31.76 14.95 11.30
C PHE A 145 31.40 16.43 11.52
N ALA A 146 30.28 16.90 10.96
CA ALA A 146 29.82 18.28 11.16
C ALA A 146 29.54 18.60 12.64
N LYS A 147 28.87 17.70 13.36
CA LYS A 147 28.59 17.85 14.81
C LYS A 147 29.88 17.89 15.64
N LYS A 148 30.85 17.01 15.34
CA LYS A 148 32.17 17.02 16.01
C LYS A 148 32.91 18.34 15.79
N LYS A 149 32.89 18.87 14.55
CA LYS A 149 33.52 20.16 14.21
C LYS A 149 32.89 21.33 14.98
N GLU A 150 31.55 21.33 15.12
CA GLU A 150 30.85 22.36 15.88
C GLU A 150 31.17 22.30 17.38
N GLN A 151 31.24 21.09 17.95
CA GLN A 151 31.61 20.89 19.35
C GLN A 151 33.02 21.39 19.66
N VAL A 152 33.99 21.12 18.77
CA VAL A 152 35.38 21.62 18.91
C VAL A 152 35.40 23.15 18.85
N LYS A 153 34.65 23.76 17.91
CA LYS A 153 34.57 25.23 17.80
C LYS A 153 34.02 25.88 19.08
N ARG A 154 33.01 25.27 19.71
CA ARG A 154 32.45 25.77 21.00
C ARG A 154 33.46 25.65 22.14
N ARG A 155 34.24 24.57 22.21
CA ARG A 155 35.26 24.39 23.26
C ARG A 155 36.39 25.42 23.16
N CYS A 156 36.79 25.81 21.95
CA CYS A 156 37.82 26.84 21.77
C CYS A 156 37.35 28.24 22.18
N PHE A 157 36.05 28.53 22.13
CA PHE A 157 35.51 29.86 22.46
C PHE A 157 35.11 30.05 23.94
N GLN A 158 35.10 28.98 24.75
CA GLN A 158 34.68 29.05 26.16
C GLN A 158 35.83 29.16 27.16
N LYS A 159 37.09 29.23 26.71
CA LYS A 159 38.25 29.17 27.61
C LYS A 159 38.62 30.50 28.27
N GLU A 160 37.87 31.58 28.03
CA GLU A 160 38.21 32.92 28.56
C GLU A 160 37.20 33.50 29.56
N SER A 161 36.18 32.75 29.99
CA SER A 161 35.23 33.27 30.98
C SER A 161 34.65 32.19 31.88
N SER A 162 35.24 31.95 33.06
CA SER A 162 34.48 31.67 34.30
C SER A 162 35.38 31.29 35.47
N ASP A 163 35.94 32.32 36.12
CA ASP A 163 36.16 32.29 37.57
C ASP A 163 34.86 32.74 38.23
N ASN A 164 33.95 31.82 38.53
CA ASN A 164 32.98 32.05 39.60
C ASN A 164 32.44 30.73 40.14
N GLU A 165 32.81 30.48 41.40
CA GLU A 165 32.50 29.30 42.19
C GLU A 165 31.04 29.39 42.68
N ASN A 166 30.20 28.43 42.26
CA ASN A 166 29.11 27.87 43.06
C ASN A 166 28.48 26.73 42.27
N LYS A 167 28.91 25.49 42.54
CA LYS A 167 28.33 24.27 41.97
C LYS A 167 27.50 23.56 43.02
N GLU A 168 26.20 23.77 42.94
CA GLU A 168 25.19 22.93 43.58
C GLU A 168 25.16 21.57 42.86
N ILE A 169 25.40 20.51 43.63
CA ILE A 169 25.53 19.13 43.11
C ILE A 169 24.11 18.55 43.00
N VAL A 170 23.55 18.58 41.79
CA VAL A 170 22.30 17.89 41.48
C VAL A 170 22.63 16.46 41.05
N TYR A 171 22.26 15.49 41.88
CA TYR A 171 22.35 14.07 41.55
C TYR A 171 21.29 13.73 40.48
N HIS A 172 21.74 13.25 39.32
CA HIS A 172 20.88 12.61 38.34
C HIS A 172 21.00 11.09 38.47
N ASP A 173 19.89 10.45 38.86
CA ASP A 173 19.76 8.99 38.86
C ASP A 173 19.85 8.45 37.42
N HIS A 174 20.93 7.74 37.14
CA HIS A 174 21.12 6.98 35.92
C HIS A 174 20.31 5.68 35.99
N SER A 175 19.06 5.71 35.53
CA SER A 175 18.29 4.51 35.23
C SER A 175 18.80 3.89 33.93
N SER A 176 19.55 2.80 34.07
CA SER A 176 20.14 1.99 33.01
C SER A 176 19.08 1.07 32.40
N ASP A 177 18.56 1.43 31.23
CA ASP A 177 17.65 0.56 30.46
C ASP A 177 18.47 -0.36 29.55
N ASP A 178 18.67 -1.58 30.03
CA ASP A 178 19.39 -2.69 29.41
C ASP A 178 18.55 -3.30 28.27
N SER A 179 18.63 -2.71 27.08
CA SER A 179 17.95 -3.20 25.88
C SER A 179 18.80 -4.28 25.20
N LEU A 180 18.52 -5.54 25.55
CA LEU A 180 19.06 -6.75 24.93
C LEU A 180 18.96 -6.72 23.39
N CYS A 181 20.11 -6.74 22.73
CA CYS A 181 20.24 -6.98 21.28
C CYS A 181 19.87 -8.44 20.98
N PHE A 182 18.72 -8.65 20.33
CA PHE A 182 18.36 -9.94 19.76
C PHE A 182 18.92 -10.00 18.32
N GLU A 183 20.08 -10.62 18.17
CA GLU A 183 20.58 -11.11 16.87
C GLU A 183 19.84 -12.40 16.53
N SER A 184 19.21 -12.44 15.35
CA SER A 184 18.68 -13.68 14.79
C SER A 184 19.16 -13.78 13.36
N ASP A 185 20.31 -14.42 13.22
CA ASP A 185 20.78 -15.00 11.98
C ASP A 185 19.88 -16.19 11.64
N GLU A 186 19.15 -16.09 10.53
CA GLU A 186 18.47 -17.24 9.93
C GLU A 186 18.90 -17.32 8.47
N GLU A 187 20.04 -17.98 8.26
CA GLU A 187 20.52 -18.40 6.95
C GLU A 187 19.50 -19.34 6.30
N ARG A 188 18.89 -18.90 5.20
CA ARG A 188 18.21 -19.81 4.27
C ARG A 188 19.07 -19.98 3.03
N SER A 189 19.86 -21.05 3.03
CA SER A 189 20.57 -21.54 1.86
C SER A 189 19.57 -22.05 0.82
N ALA A 190 19.38 -21.31 -0.26
CA ALA A 190 18.62 -21.76 -1.42
C ALA A 190 19.54 -22.58 -2.34
N THR A 191 19.54 -23.88 -2.17
CA THR A 191 19.86 -24.83 -3.24
C THR A 191 18.62 -24.98 -4.11
N ASP A 192 18.65 -24.64 -5.41
CA ASP A 192 17.88 -25.45 -6.37
C ASP A 192 18.24 -25.28 -7.87
N VAL A 193 18.75 -26.40 -8.39
CA VAL A 193 18.55 -27.09 -9.68
C VAL A 193 18.82 -26.40 -11.03
N PRO A 194 19.78 -26.93 -11.84
CA PRO A 194 19.95 -26.55 -13.24
C PRO A 194 18.84 -27.15 -14.13
N ARG A 195 18.16 -26.27 -14.84
CA ARG A 195 17.12 -26.59 -15.82
C ARG A 195 17.74 -27.24 -17.06
N GLN A 196 17.60 -28.56 -17.22
CA GLN A 196 17.94 -29.24 -18.47
C GLN A 196 16.97 -28.81 -19.57
N ARG A 197 17.52 -28.40 -20.72
CA ARG A 197 16.78 -28.15 -21.96
C ARG A 197 16.64 -29.48 -22.71
N LEU A 198 15.40 -29.87 -22.98
CA LEU A 198 15.05 -30.78 -24.07
C LEU A 198 14.79 -29.96 -25.33
#